data_AF-A0A2T0SFV7-F1
#
_entry.id   AF-A0A2T0SFV7-F1
#
_cell.length_a   1.000
_cell.length_b   1.000
_cell.length_c   1.000
_cell.angle_alpha   90.00
_cell.angle_beta   90.00
_cell.angle_gamma   90.00
#
_symmetry.space_group_name_H-M   'P 1'
#
loop_
_entity.id
_entity.type
_entity.pdbx_description
1 polymer ?
#
loop_
_entity_poly.entity_id
_entity_poly.type
_entity_poly.pdbx_seq_one_letter_code
_entity_poly.pdbx_strand_id
1 'polypeptide(L)'
;MLTSSRIGRRLLLLPFVVLLAGACAGPDEALPADVRSLALGADDAAVLRLAETVLVGRCMRGAGFDYPLDPVELRQELAAPPHPAALDSAWPEDDEKRAAAAGPGAATESPPAPTRLGRYVEGLAPARREAFATALYGYPATGPWVEVTLPSGTVRQSRAGCRSEALRLLYDDLDAYVRARITKDNINPLVQARVTADPAFTAAQARWRTCMAKRHWAVADPAELTARVAEAGAALPPDQRAERSRTAAVASARCNRQAGLSATARRLTPAAQRRVRADLRVPLTDLSRREQAALPYARRLLAGEDS
;
A
#
# COMPACT_ATOMS: atom_id res chain seq x y z
N MET A 1 96.47 0.61 -7.91
CA MET A 1 95.88 0.13 -9.18
C MET A 1 94.60 0.92 -9.45
N LEU A 2 94.57 1.64 -10.58
CA LEU A 2 93.42 2.10 -11.40
C LEU A 2 92.34 2.96 -10.70
N THR A 3 92.37 4.30 -10.81
CA THR A 3 91.67 5.14 -11.81
C THR A 3 90.14 4.96 -11.88
N SER A 4 89.35 6.00 -11.58
CA SER A 4 88.66 6.80 -12.62
C SER A 4 87.48 7.66 -12.08
N SER A 5 87.65 8.96 -12.26
CA SER A 5 86.72 10.07 -12.52
C SER A 5 85.26 9.77 -12.97
N ARG A 6 84.28 10.56 -12.46
CA ARG A 6 83.40 11.56 -13.18
C ARG A 6 81.89 11.58 -12.83
N ILE A 7 81.42 12.83 -12.61
CA ILE A 7 80.21 13.50 -13.13
C ILE A 7 78.82 13.13 -12.57
N GLY A 8 78.34 14.00 -11.67
CA GLY A 8 77.12 14.81 -11.77
C GLY A 8 75.85 14.27 -12.46
N ARG A 9 74.75 14.26 -11.70
CA ARG A 9 73.45 14.83 -12.12
C ARG A 9 72.52 14.99 -10.91
N ARG A 10 72.19 16.23 -10.57
CA ARG A 10 71.09 16.57 -9.66
C ARG A 10 69.78 16.23 -10.39
N LEU A 11 68.98 15.32 -9.83
CA LEU A 11 67.58 15.13 -10.22
C LEU A 11 66.71 15.74 -9.12
N LEU A 12 66.02 16.83 -9.47
CA LEU A 12 64.89 17.37 -8.72
C LEU A 12 63.72 16.37 -8.80
N LEU A 13 63.30 15.84 -7.65
CA LEU A 13 62.05 15.10 -7.51
C LEU A 13 60.94 16.10 -7.14
N LEU A 14 60.04 16.34 -8.09
CA LEU A 14 58.78 17.04 -7.90
C LEU A 14 57.83 16.20 -7.02
N PRO A 15 57.11 16.82 -6.06
CA PRO A 15 56.05 16.12 -5.33
C PRO A 15 54.82 15.96 -6.24
N PHE A 16 54.40 14.71 -6.44
CA PHE A 16 53.12 14.36 -7.05
C PHE A 16 52.00 14.71 -6.06
N VAL A 17 51.42 15.91 -6.20
CA VAL A 17 50.18 16.27 -5.52
C VAL A 17 49.04 15.56 -6.26
N VAL A 18 48.62 14.42 -5.73
CA VAL A 18 47.38 13.76 -6.15
C VAL A 18 46.21 14.54 -5.55
N LEU A 19 45.65 15.46 -6.34
CA LEU A 19 44.35 16.06 -6.08
C LEU A 19 43.28 14.97 -6.29
N LEU A 20 42.89 14.28 -5.22
CA LEU A 20 41.63 13.56 -5.16
C LEU A 20 40.51 14.62 -5.17
N ALA A 21 40.05 14.98 -6.36
CA ALA A 21 38.77 15.65 -6.52
C ALA A 21 37.69 14.69 -6.01
N GLY A 22 37.25 14.90 -4.77
CA GLY A 22 36.02 14.33 -4.25
C GLY A 22 34.91 14.69 -5.22
N ALA A 23 34.30 13.67 -5.82
CA ALA A 23 33.12 13.82 -6.65
C ALA A 23 32.05 14.53 -5.84
N CYS A 24 31.76 15.76 -6.24
CA CYS A 24 30.67 16.56 -5.72
C CYS A 24 29.37 15.75 -5.77
N ALA A 25 28.62 15.77 -4.67
CA ALA A 25 27.19 15.49 -4.70
C ALA A 25 26.57 16.29 -5.86
N GLY A 26 25.92 15.58 -6.78
CA GLY A 26 25.25 16.22 -7.91
C GLY A 26 24.22 17.24 -7.42
N PRO A 27 23.96 18.30 -8.19
CA PRO A 27 22.96 19.30 -7.84
C PRO A 27 21.61 18.62 -7.65
N ASP A 28 20.90 19.03 -6.59
CA ASP A 28 19.54 18.61 -6.30
C ASP A 28 18.68 18.92 -7.54
N GLU A 29 18.41 17.90 -8.34
CA GLU A 29 17.78 18.06 -9.65
C GLU A 29 16.39 18.66 -9.42
N ALA A 30 16.20 19.86 -9.95
CA ALA A 30 14.96 20.61 -9.79
C ALA A 30 13.76 19.73 -10.18
N LEU A 31 12.71 19.78 -9.36
CA LEU A 31 11.52 18.97 -9.62
C LEU A 31 10.96 19.23 -11.02
N PRO A 32 10.52 18.17 -11.74
CA PRO A 32 9.85 18.32 -13.01
C PRO A 32 8.72 19.37 -12.95
N ALA A 33 8.64 20.26 -13.95
CA ALA A 33 7.72 21.39 -13.94
C ALA A 33 6.24 20.96 -13.85
N ASP A 34 5.91 19.83 -14.47
CA ASP A 34 4.63 19.15 -14.39
C ASP A 34 4.28 18.64 -12.98
N VAL A 35 5.24 18.07 -12.26
CA VAL A 35 5.08 17.69 -10.84
C VAL A 35 4.77 18.92 -9.99
N ARG A 36 5.47 20.05 -10.23
CA ARG A 36 5.18 21.31 -9.53
C ARG A 36 3.79 21.84 -9.88
N SER A 37 3.39 21.77 -11.16
CA SER A 37 2.04 22.16 -11.58
C SER A 37 0.93 21.29 -10.97
N LEU A 38 1.18 20.00 -10.70
CA LEU A 38 0.21 19.15 -10.01
C LEU A 38 -0.06 19.59 -8.56
N ALA A 39 0.94 20.18 -7.89
CA ALA A 39 0.75 20.71 -6.55
C ALA A 39 -0.12 21.98 -6.54
N LEU A 40 -0.15 22.73 -7.64
CA LEU A 40 -0.95 23.94 -7.78
C LEU A 40 -2.43 23.58 -7.94
N GLY A 41 -3.24 23.89 -6.93
CA GLY A 41 -4.68 23.60 -6.91
C GLY A 41 -5.05 22.21 -6.40
N ALA A 42 -4.08 21.41 -5.98
CA ALA A 42 -4.30 20.17 -5.25
C ALA A 42 -4.86 20.44 -3.85
N ASP A 43 -5.68 19.52 -3.34
CA ASP A 43 -6.05 19.53 -1.93
C ASP A 43 -4.85 19.18 -1.02
N ASP A 44 -4.98 19.46 0.27
CA ASP A 44 -3.92 19.23 1.25
C ASP A 44 -3.46 17.76 1.29
N ALA A 45 -4.36 16.80 1.08
CA ALA A 45 -4.02 15.39 1.08
C ALA A 45 -3.19 15.02 -0.16
N ALA A 46 -3.51 15.59 -1.32
CA ALA A 46 -2.77 15.41 -2.56
C ALA A 46 -1.37 16.05 -2.49
N VAL A 47 -1.26 17.24 -1.89
CA VAL A 47 0.04 17.90 -1.62
C VAL A 47 0.94 17.00 -0.77
N LEU A 48 0.42 16.43 0.32
CA LEU A 48 1.19 15.53 1.19
C LEU A 48 1.61 14.24 0.47
N ARG A 49 0.71 13.61 -0.30
CA ARG A 49 1.04 12.40 -1.09
C ARG A 49 2.14 12.66 -2.12
N LEU A 50 2.06 13.80 -2.80
CA LEU A 50 3.06 14.19 -3.79
C LEU A 50 4.42 14.44 -3.14
N ALA A 51 4.44 15.12 -1.99
CA ALA A 51 5.65 15.36 -1.22
C ALA A 51 6.28 14.04 -0.71
N GLU A 52 5.48 13.09 -0.21
CA GLU A 52 5.98 11.74 0.18
C GLU A 52 6.65 11.07 -1.02
N THR A 53 6.00 11.10 -2.18
CA THR A 53 6.50 10.47 -3.41
C THR A 53 7.82 11.08 -3.90
N VAL A 54 7.94 12.41 -3.84
CA VAL A 54 9.17 13.12 -4.17
C VAL A 54 10.31 12.73 -3.22
N LEU A 55 10.07 12.71 -1.92
CA LEU A 55 11.09 12.37 -0.92
C LEU A 55 11.55 10.91 -1.05
N VAL A 56 10.61 9.98 -1.31
CA VAL A 56 10.95 8.60 -1.64
C VAL A 56 11.85 8.55 -2.86
N GLY A 57 11.51 9.27 -3.93
CA GLY A 57 12.32 9.32 -5.14
C GLY A 57 13.72 9.89 -4.92
N ARG A 58 13.88 10.94 -4.10
CA ARG A 58 15.19 11.48 -3.71
C ARG A 58 16.04 10.43 -2.98
N CYS A 59 15.47 9.76 -1.97
CA CYS A 59 16.19 8.71 -1.25
C CYS A 59 16.57 7.53 -2.14
N MET A 60 15.66 7.07 -3.02
CA MET A 60 15.93 5.95 -3.92
C MET A 60 17.04 6.25 -4.92
N ARG A 61 17.11 7.50 -5.43
CA ARG A 61 18.24 7.97 -6.24
C ARG A 61 19.54 7.97 -5.46
N GLY A 62 19.53 8.42 -4.20
CA GLY A 62 20.67 8.30 -3.28
C GLY A 62 21.12 6.85 -3.05
N ALA A 63 20.18 5.90 -3.08
CA ALA A 63 20.46 4.45 -3.00
C ALA A 63 20.90 3.83 -4.35
N GLY A 64 21.05 4.63 -5.41
CA GLY A 64 21.51 4.17 -6.73
C GLY A 64 20.42 3.48 -7.56
N PHE A 65 19.15 3.86 -7.36
CA PHE A 65 18.02 3.42 -8.17
C PHE A 65 17.29 4.60 -8.81
N ASP A 66 16.85 4.42 -10.04
CA ASP A 66 15.90 5.35 -10.63
C ASP A 66 14.55 5.16 -9.95
N TYR A 67 13.86 6.27 -9.73
CA TYR A 67 12.50 6.27 -9.19
C TYR A 67 11.68 7.22 -10.06
N PRO A 68 11.17 6.73 -11.20
CA PRO A 68 10.56 7.59 -12.19
C PRO A 68 9.27 8.21 -11.65
N LEU A 69 9.23 9.54 -11.62
CA LEU A 69 8.03 10.33 -11.34
C LEU A 69 7.29 10.58 -12.65
N ASP A 70 6.32 9.73 -13.00
CA ASP A 70 5.48 9.93 -14.18
C ASP A 70 4.28 10.84 -13.82
N PRO A 71 4.16 12.04 -14.42
CA PRO A 71 3.10 13.00 -14.07
C PRO A 71 1.70 12.51 -14.43
N VAL A 72 1.56 11.64 -15.44
CA VAL A 72 0.27 11.05 -15.79
C VAL A 72 -0.16 10.07 -14.71
N GLU A 73 0.76 9.21 -14.27
CA GLU A 73 0.53 8.24 -13.20
C GLU A 73 0.24 8.94 -11.87
N LEU A 74 1.01 9.99 -11.53
CA LEU A 74 0.76 10.81 -10.34
C LEU A 74 -0.61 11.46 -10.36
N ARG A 75 -1.03 12.02 -11.51
CA ARG A 75 -2.37 12.61 -11.64
C ARG A 75 -3.48 11.57 -11.45
N GLN A 76 -3.29 10.36 -11.99
CA GLN A 76 -4.24 9.25 -11.81
C GLN A 76 -4.31 8.80 -10.35
N GLU A 77 -3.17 8.66 -9.67
CA GLU A 77 -3.11 8.33 -8.25
C GLU A 77 -3.78 9.40 -7.38
N LEU A 78 -3.55 10.68 -7.67
CA LEU A 78 -4.17 11.78 -6.94
C LEU A 78 -5.68 11.87 -7.16
N ALA A 79 -6.17 11.48 -8.36
CA ALA A 79 -7.59 11.43 -8.70
C ALA A 79 -8.28 10.15 -8.25
N ALA A 80 -7.53 9.12 -7.84
CA ALA A 80 -8.10 7.87 -7.39
C ALA A 80 -8.93 8.11 -6.11
N PRO A 81 -10.15 7.52 -6.02
CA PRO A 81 -10.94 7.64 -4.80
C PRO A 81 -10.14 7.02 -3.63
N PRO A 82 -10.15 7.65 -2.45
CA PRO A 82 -9.44 7.10 -1.30
C PRO A 82 -9.96 5.70 -0.98
N HIS A 83 -9.06 4.72 -0.96
CA HIS A 83 -9.34 3.41 -0.37
C HIS A 83 -9.66 3.59 1.12
N PRO A 84 -10.56 2.77 1.71
CA PRO A 84 -10.98 1.47 1.21
C PRO A 84 -12.30 1.50 0.44
N ALA A 85 -12.52 0.46 -0.37
CA ALA A 85 -13.79 0.19 -1.03
C ALA A 85 -14.98 0.45 -0.07
N ALA A 86 -16.09 0.95 -0.62
CA ALA A 86 -17.29 1.22 0.15
C ALA A 86 -17.64 0.01 1.03
N LEU A 87 -17.87 0.24 2.33
CA LEU A 87 -18.26 -0.82 3.29
C LEU A 87 -19.45 -1.66 2.81
N ASP A 88 -20.30 -1.10 1.96
CA ASP A 88 -21.43 -1.80 1.35
C ASP A 88 -21.02 -2.97 0.45
N SER A 89 -19.81 -2.95 -0.12
CA SER A 89 -19.23 -4.04 -0.90
C SER A 89 -18.62 -5.15 -0.04
N ALA A 90 -18.43 -4.92 1.27
CA ALA A 90 -17.89 -5.91 2.19
C ALA A 90 -18.90 -7.01 2.56
N TRP A 91 -20.18 -6.81 2.26
CA TRP A 91 -21.26 -7.75 2.60
C TRP A 91 -21.58 -8.65 1.41
N PRO A 92 -21.88 -9.95 1.64
CA PRO A 92 -22.18 -10.88 0.56
C PRO A 92 -23.34 -10.40 -0.32
N GLU A 93 -23.30 -10.72 -1.61
CA GLU A 93 -24.39 -10.43 -2.54
C GLU A 93 -25.65 -11.24 -2.18
N ASP A 94 -26.84 -10.64 -2.25
CA ASP A 94 -28.14 -11.27 -1.96
C ASP A 94 -29.08 -11.32 -3.19
N ASP A 95 -28.68 -10.67 -4.28
CA ASP A 95 -29.32 -10.76 -5.58
C ASP A 95 -28.71 -11.89 -6.42
N GLU A 96 -29.54 -12.88 -6.76
CA GLU A 96 -29.11 -14.05 -7.52
C GLU A 96 -28.63 -13.71 -8.94
N LYS A 97 -29.19 -12.68 -9.59
CA LYS A 97 -28.79 -12.28 -10.94
C LYS A 97 -27.43 -11.59 -10.92
N ARG A 98 -27.21 -10.68 -9.97
CA ARG A 98 -25.90 -10.03 -9.78
C ARG A 98 -24.85 -11.06 -9.37
N ALA A 99 -25.19 -11.98 -8.46
CA ALA A 99 -24.30 -13.06 -8.05
C ALA A 99 -23.94 -14.00 -9.22
N ALA A 100 -24.88 -14.29 -10.12
CA ALA A 100 -24.62 -15.13 -11.30
C ALA A 100 -23.69 -14.46 -12.33
N ALA A 101 -23.76 -13.14 -12.45
CA ALA A 101 -22.92 -12.36 -13.35
C ALA A 101 -21.48 -12.21 -12.80
N ALA A 102 -21.36 -12.07 -11.49
CA ALA A 102 -20.09 -11.98 -10.79
C ALA A 102 -19.41 -13.37 -10.65
N GLY A 103 -20.07 -14.34 -10.00
CA GLY A 103 -19.41 -15.48 -9.38
C GLY A 103 -18.93 -15.17 -7.94
N PRO A 104 -18.52 -16.16 -7.13
CA PRO A 104 -17.96 -15.95 -5.80
C PRO A 104 -16.59 -15.28 -5.96
N GLY A 105 -16.42 -14.08 -5.40
CA GLY A 105 -15.14 -13.37 -5.42
C GLY A 105 -14.80 -12.63 -6.72
N ALA A 106 -15.80 -12.25 -7.52
CA ALA A 106 -15.65 -11.60 -8.84
C ALA A 106 -15.09 -10.18 -8.85
N ALA A 107 -14.33 -9.78 -7.84
CA ALA A 107 -13.45 -8.64 -7.97
C ALA A 107 -12.25 -9.05 -8.84
N THR A 108 -12.50 -9.35 -10.12
CA THR A 108 -11.44 -9.30 -11.13
C THR A 108 -11.34 -7.85 -11.58
N GLU A 109 -10.80 -7.01 -10.71
CA GLU A 109 -10.06 -5.86 -11.23
C GLU A 109 -8.95 -6.47 -12.08
N SER A 110 -9.01 -6.26 -13.40
CA SER A 110 -7.85 -6.47 -14.24
C SER A 110 -6.68 -5.77 -13.57
N PRO A 111 -5.52 -6.44 -13.40
CA PRO A 111 -4.39 -5.78 -12.78
C PRO A 111 -4.15 -4.47 -13.53
N PRO A 112 -4.01 -3.34 -12.82
CA PRO A 112 -3.77 -2.07 -13.48
C PRO A 112 -2.55 -2.22 -14.39
N ALA A 113 -2.59 -1.54 -15.54
CA ALA A 113 -1.45 -1.56 -16.46
C ALA A 113 -0.16 -1.23 -15.68
N PRO A 114 0.95 -1.95 -15.92
CA PRO A 114 2.15 -1.78 -15.12
C PRO A 114 2.66 -0.34 -15.25
N THR A 115 2.82 0.30 -14.10
CA THR A 115 3.33 1.67 -14.00
C THR A 115 4.74 1.75 -14.58
N ARG A 116 5.24 2.95 -14.88
CA ARG A 116 6.61 3.17 -15.31
C ARG A 116 7.59 2.65 -14.26
N LEU A 117 7.29 2.85 -12.98
CA LEU A 117 8.07 2.26 -11.89
C LEU A 117 8.01 0.74 -11.91
N GLY A 118 6.82 0.15 -12.11
CA GLY A 118 6.65 -1.30 -12.25
C GLY A 118 7.53 -1.88 -13.36
N ARG A 119 7.48 -1.30 -14.56
CA ARG A 119 8.32 -1.70 -15.70
C ARG A 119 9.82 -1.53 -15.42
N TYR A 120 10.21 -0.46 -14.74
CA TYR A 120 11.60 -0.26 -14.32
C TYR A 120 12.06 -1.39 -13.41
N VAL A 121 11.30 -1.71 -12.36
CA VAL A 121 11.62 -2.77 -11.40
C VAL A 121 11.63 -4.14 -12.07
N GLU A 122 10.68 -4.42 -12.96
CA GLU A 122 10.65 -5.67 -13.75
C GLU A 122 11.90 -5.86 -14.61
N GLY A 123 12.46 -4.77 -15.14
CA GLY A 123 13.68 -4.77 -15.94
C GLY A 123 14.98 -4.96 -15.14
N LEU A 124 14.95 -4.89 -13.81
CA LEU A 124 16.13 -5.08 -12.97
C LEU A 124 16.51 -6.57 -12.85
N ALA A 125 17.80 -6.86 -12.79
CA ALA A 125 18.31 -8.18 -12.44
C ALA A 125 17.78 -8.63 -11.06
N PRO A 126 17.57 -9.94 -10.80
CA PRO A 126 16.98 -10.43 -9.54
C PRO A 126 17.60 -9.86 -8.26
N ALA A 127 18.92 -9.85 -8.14
CA ALA A 127 19.62 -9.28 -6.99
C ALA A 127 19.40 -7.76 -6.84
N ARG A 128 19.30 -7.03 -7.97
CA ARG A 128 18.98 -5.59 -7.97
C ARG A 128 17.53 -5.34 -7.61
N ARG A 129 16.58 -6.23 -7.96
CA ARG A 129 15.18 -6.14 -7.50
C ARG A 129 15.07 -6.31 -5.99
N GLU A 130 15.80 -7.24 -5.41
CA GLU A 130 15.84 -7.43 -3.95
C GLU A 130 16.48 -6.22 -3.25
N ALA A 131 17.58 -5.70 -3.79
CA ALA A 131 18.21 -4.49 -3.28
C ALA A 131 17.28 -3.26 -3.43
N PHE A 132 16.53 -3.14 -4.53
CA PHE A 132 15.52 -2.10 -4.73
C PHE A 132 14.43 -2.20 -3.67
N ALA A 133 13.86 -3.39 -3.46
CA ALA A 133 12.82 -3.61 -2.46
C ALA A 133 13.32 -3.30 -1.04
N THR A 134 14.56 -3.67 -0.74
CA THR A 134 15.20 -3.37 0.55
C THR A 134 15.45 -1.88 0.74
N ALA A 135 15.91 -1.17 -0.30
CA ALA A 135 16.07 0.28 -0.25
C ALA A 135 14.72 0.98 -0.05
N LEU A 136 13.67 0.55 -0.74
CA LEU A 136 12.36 1.18 -0.69
C LEU A 136 11.62 0.91 0.63
N TYR A 137 11.57 -0.35 1.06
CA TYR A 137 10.73 -0.82 2.16
C TYR A 137 11.51 -1.19 3.44
N GLY A 138 12.85 -1.17 3.41
CA GLY A 138 13.67 -1.71 4.48
C GLY A 138 13.71 -3.24 4.47
N TYR A 139 14.04 -3.85 5.61
CA TYR A 139 14.23 -5.30 5.75
C TYR A 139 12.97 -6.02 6.21
N PRO A 140 12.09 -6.54 5.33
CA PRO A 140 10.75 -7.09 5.66
C PRO A 140 10.72 -8.16 6.76
N ALA A 141 11.81 -8.92 6.94
CA ALA A 141 11.86 -10.03 7.90
C ALA A 141 12.51 -9.68 9.24
N THR A 142 13.46 -8.74 9.26
CA THR A 142 14.40 -8.56 10.39
C THR A 142 14.57 -7.12 10.85
N GLY A 143 13.95 -6.15 10.15
CA GLY A 143 14.10 -4.73 10.47
C GLY A 143 13.40 -4.32 11.77
N PRO A 144 13.75 -3.15 12.34
CA PRO A 144 12.94 -2.56 13.39
C PRO A 144 11.55 -2.17 12.85
N TRP A 145 10.47 -2.59 13.52
CA TRP A 145 9.07 -2.41 13.06
C TRP A 145 8.25 -1.44 13.90
N VAL A 146 7.52 -0.55 13.25
CA VAL A 146 6.29 0.02 13.84
C VAL A 146 5.20 -1.03 13.69
N GLU A 147 4.63 -1.49 14.80
CA GLU A 147 3.61 -2.54 14.82
C GLU A 147 2.31 -2.03 15.43
N VAL A 148 1.19 -2.33 14.78
CA VAL A 148 -0.16 -2.10 15.30
C VAL A 148 -0.90 -3.42 15.32
N THR A 149 -1.39 -3.82 16.49
CA THR A 149 -2.22 -5.00 16.63
C THR A 149 -3.68 -4.61 16.44
N LEU A 150 -4.32 -5.21 15.44
CA LEU A 150 -5.73 -5.06 15.11
C LEU A 150 -6.45 -6.39 15.36
N PRO A 151 -7.79 -6.41 15.49
CA PRO A 151 -8.56 -7.65 15.56
C PRO A 151 -8.33 -8.59 14.36
N SER A 152 -7.97 -8.05 13.19
CA SER A 152 -7.65 -8.80 11.98
C SER A 152 -6.20 -9.32 11.91
N GLY A 153 -5.36 -8.97 12.88
CA GLY A 153 -3.94 -9.34 12.91
C GLY A 153 -3.01 -8.15 13.16
N THR A 154 -1.71 -8.41 13.15
CA THR A 154 -0.69 -7.36 13.33
C THR A 154 -0.27 -6.80 11.99
N VAL A 155 -0.42 -5.48 11.82
CA VAL A 155 0.11 -4.75 10.67
C VAL A 155 1.45 -4.16 11.08
N ARG A 156 2.46 -4.32 10.21
CA ARG A 156 3.84 -3.87 10.45
C ARG A 156 4.31 -2.97 9.33
N GLN A 157 5.07 -1.95 9.67
CA GLN A 157 5.82 -1.13 8.73
C GLN A 157 7.26 -0.98 9.23
N SER A 158 8.23 -1.15 8.33
CA SER A 158 9.66 -1.00 8.65
C SER A 158 9.94 0.42 9.11
N ARG A 159 10.84 0.60 10.09
CA ARG A 159 11.41 1.93 10.41
C ARG A 159 12.53 2.34 9.46
N ALA A 160 13.04 1.40 8.67
CA ALA A 160 14.10 1.58 7.69
C ALA A 160 13.53 1.65 6.25
N GLY A 161 14.37 2.12 5.32
CA GLY A 161 14.05 2.27 3.91
C GLY A 161 13.51 3.66 3.56
N CYS A 162 13.54 3.98 2.27
CA CYS A 162 13.22 5.30 1.74
C CYS A 162 11.79 5.75 2.03
N ARG A 163 10.83 4.83 2.11
CA ARG A 163 9.47 5.17 2.53
C ARG A 163 9.43 5.71 3.95
N SER A 164 10.14 5.08 4.88
CA SER A 164 10.14 5.49 6.28
C SER A 164 11.01 6.71 6.54
N GLU A 165 12.02 6.94 5.71
CA GLU A 165 12.77 8.18 5.69
C GLU A 165 11.93 9.37 5.22
N ALA A 166 11.21 9.24 4.10
CA ALA A 166 10.29 10.26 3.61
C ALA A 166 9.23 10.64 4.65
N LEU A 167 8.63 9.65 5.31
CA LEU A 167 7.65 9.89 6.36
C LEU A 167 8.25 10.59 7.60
N ARG A 168 9.48 10.27 7.97
CA ARG A 168 10.19 10.94 9.07
C ARG A 168 10.46 12.40 8.74
N LEU A 169 10.87 12.70 7.50
CA LEU A 169 11.09 14.07 7.05
C LEU A 169 9.79 14.89 7.02
N LEU A 170 8.67 14.27 6.62
CA LEU A 170 7.37 14.97 6.57
C LEU A 170 6.72 15.16 7.94
N TYR A 171 6.77 14.14 8.80
CA TYR A 171 5.91 14.06 9.99
C TYR A 171 6.68 14.00 11.31
N ASP A 172 8.01 14.05 11.26
CA ASP A 172 8.98 13.97 12.37
C ASP A 172 8.91 12.63 13.12
N ASP A 173 7.90 12.44 13.97
CA ASP A 173 7.69 11.20 14.73
C ASP A 173 6.98 10.14 13.86
N LEU A 174 7.82 9.36 13.19
CA LEU A 174 7.45 8.25 12.32
C LEU A 174 6.53 7.23 13.03
N ASP A 175 6.84 6.86 14.27
CA ASP A 175 6.13 5.82 15.00
C ASP A 175 4.68 6.22 15.24
N ALA A 176 4.45 7.43 15.76
CA ALA A 176 3.10 7.92 15.97
C ALA A 176 2.35 8.12 14.66
N TYR A 177 2.97 8.72 13.64
CA TYR A 177 2.34 8.91 12.33
C TYR A 177 1.92 7.56 11.72
N VAL A 178 2.82 6.58 11.68
CA VAL A 178 2.54 5.26 11.09
C VAL A 178 1.45 4.53 11.86
N ARG A 179 1.46 4.56 13.21
CA ARG A 179 0.38 3.97 14.01
C ARG A 179 -0.97 4.60 13.69
N ALA A 180 -1.02 5.92 13.57
CA ALA A 180 -2.24 6.65 13.29
C ALA A 180 -2.74 6.43 11.85
N ARG A 181 -1.82 6.37 10.88
CA ARG A 181 -2.12 6.03 9.47
C ARG A 181 -2.68 4.61 9.35
N ILE A 182 -1.99 3.61 9.91
CA ILE A 182 -2.49 2.21 9.93
C ILE A 182 -3.90 2.17 10.53
N THR A 183 -4.13 2.91 11.60
CA THR A 183 -5.45 2.98 12.26
C THR A 183 -6.53 3.56 11.34
N LYS A 184 -6.25 4.66 10.63
CA LYS A 184 -7.15 5.27 9.63
C LYS A 184 -7.45 4.29 8.49
N ASP A 185 -6.42 3.67 7.94
CA ASP A 185 -6.54 2.76 6.78
C ASP A 185 -7.31 1.47 7.13
N ASN A 186 -7.38 1.12 8.42
CA ASN A 186 -8.05 -0.08 8.92
C ASN A 186 -9.43 0.19 9.55
N ILE A 187 -10.02 1.38 9.38
CA ILE A 187 -11.38 1.67 9.89
C ILE A 187 -12.40 0.66 9.35
N ASN A 188 -12.37 0.34 8.05
CA ASN A 188 -13.34 -0.58 7.46
C ASN A 188 -13.20 -2.02 7.99
N PRO A 189 -11.99 -2.63 8.03
CA PRO A 189 -11.77 -3.91 8.71
C PRO A 189 -12.23 -3.91 10.17
N LEU A 190 -12.00 -2.83 10.93
CA LEU A 190 -12.45 -2.70 12.32
C LEU A 190 -13.97 -2.67 12.45
N VAL A 191 -14.65 -1.98 11.52
CA VAL A 191 -16.12 -1.98 11.43
C VAL A 191 -16.63 -3.37 11.09
N GLN A 192 -16.02 -4.04 10.11
CA GLN A 192 -16.38 -5.39 9.71
C GLN A 192 -16.25 -6.38 10.87
N ALA A 193 -15.11 -6.36 11.56
CA ALA A 193 -14.85 -7.23 12.72
C ALA A 193 -15.91 -7.07 13.81
N ARG A 194 -16.37 -5.83 14.08
CA ARG A 194 -17.44 -5.57 15.06
C ARG A 194 -18.79 -6.10 14.60
N VAL A 195 -19.13 -5.93 13.32
CA VAL A 195 -20.38 -6.44 12.77
C VAL A 195 -20.38 -7.97 12.79
N THR A 196 -19.28 -8.61 12.40
CA THR A 196 -19.20 -10.09 12.36
C THR A 196 -19.17 -10.72 13.75
N ALA A 197 -18.67 -10.01 14.75
CA ALA A 197 -18.71 -10.44 16.15
C ALA A 197 -20.07 -10.21 16.84
N ASP A 198 -21.00 -9.49 16.21
CA ASP A 198 -22.32 -9.23 16.78
C ASP A 198 -23.16 -10.53 16.85
N PRO A 199 -23.84 -10.82 17.97
CA PRO A 199 -24.67 -12.01 18.11
C PRO A 199 -25.77 -12.12 17.03
N ALA A 200 -26.35 -11.00 16.59
CA ALA A 200 -27.38 -11.00 15.56
C ALA A 200 -26.80 -11.40 14.19
N PHE A 201 -25.58 -10.95 13.86
CA PHE A 201 -24.88 -11.38 12.66
C PHE A 201 -24.53 -12.87 12.74
N THR A 202 -23.97 -13.32 13.87
CA THR A 202 -23.61 -14.72 14.11
C THR A 202 -24.83 -15.64 13.94
N ALA A 203 -26.00 -15.24 14.47
CA ALA A 203 -27.25 -15.98 14.28
C ALA A 203 -27.71 -16.02 12.81
N ALA A 204 -27.56 -14.92 12.07
CA ALA A 204 -27.85 -14.89 10.64
C ALA A 204 -26.89 -15.79 9.84
N GLN A 205 -25.61 -15.80 10.20
CA GLN A 205 -24.60 -16.66 9.58
C GLN A 205 -24.92 -18.14 9.84
N ALA A 206 -25.35 -18.52 11.05
CA ALA A 206 -25.78 -19.89 11.35
C ALA A 206 -26.97 -20.35 10.48
N ARG A 207 -27.96 -19.47 10.25
CA ARG A 207 -29.07 -19.75 9.32
C ARG A 207 -28.58 -19.90 7.88
N TRP A 208 -27.65 -19.03 7.45
CA TRP A 208 -27.03 -19.11 6.12
C TRP A 208 -26.30 -20.45 5.93
N ARG A 209 -25.47 -20.86 6.89
CA ARG A 209 -24.75 -22.16 6.88
C ARG A 209 -25.70 -23.34 6.73
N THR A 210 -26.80 -23.32 7.49
CA THR A 210 -27.84 -24.36 7.43
C THR A 210 -28.47 -24.42 6.04
N CYS A 211 -28.74 -23.27 5.43
CA CYS A 211 -29.27 -23.18 4.07
C CYS A 211 -28.29 -23.70 3.00
N MET A 212 -27.00 -23.40 3.16
CA MET A 212 -25.94 -23.86 2.27
C MET A 212 -25.71 -25.37 2.39
N ALA A 213 -25.73 -25.92 3.61
CA ALA A 213 -25.62 -27.37 3.83
C ALA A 213 -26.74 -28.15 3.13
N LYS A 214 -27.98 -27.64 3.15
CA LYS A 214 -29.13 -28.20 2.39
C LYS A 214 -28.94 -28.16 0.88
N ARG A 215 -27.99 -27.36 0.38
CA ARG A 215 -27.60 -27.24 -1.02
C ARG A 215 -26.26 -27.90 -1.31
N HIS A 216 -25.83 -28.82 -0.43
CA HIS A 216 -24.58 -29.58 -0.55
C HIS A 216 -23.31 -28.73 -0.47
N TRP A 217 -23.41 -27.53 0.11
CA TRP A 217 -22.27 -26.66 0.43
C TRP A 217 -22.09 -26.58 1.95
N ALA A 218 -21.36 -27.53 2.51
CA ALA A 218 -20.98 -27.51 3.92
C ALA A 218 -19.77 -26.60 4.13
N VAL A 219 -20.03 -25.32 4.38
CA VAL A 219 -19.04 -24.26 4.61
C VAL A 219 -19.46 -23.41 5.81
N ALA A 220 -18.50 -22.87 6.55
CA ALA A 220 -18.70 -22.04 7.72
C ALA A 220 -19.13 -20.61 7.36
N ASP A 221 -18.62 -20.05 6.28
CA ASP A 221 -18.92 -18.69 5.87
C ASP A 221 -18.76 -18.49 4.33
N PRO A 222 -19.15 -17.32 3.80
CA PRO A 222 -19.00 -17.01 2.38
C PRO A 222 -17.54 -16.97 1.88
N ALA A 223 -16.57 -16.68 2.74
CA ALA A 223 -15.15 -16.66 2.36
C ALA A 223 -14.64 -18.10 2.13
N GLU A 224 -15.01 -19.04 3.00
CA GLU A 224 -14.72 -20.47 2.82
C GLU A 224 -15.35 -21.01 1.53
N LEU A 225 -16.59 -20.61 1.21
CA LEU A 225 -17.20 -20.97 -0.08
C LEU A 225 -16.34 -20.54 -1.26
N THR A 226 -15.86 -19.29 -1.24
CA THR A 226 -15.04 -18.72 -2.30
C THR A 226 -13.74 -19.51 -2.46
N ALA A 227 -13.04 -19.76 -1.35
CA ALA A 227 -11.80 -20.54 -1.34
C ALA A 227 -12.02 -21.96 -1.89
N ARG A 228 -13.06 -22.66 -1.41
CA ARG A 228 -13.36 -24.03 -1.82
C ARG A 228 -13.78 -24.15 -3.29
N VAL A 229 -14.51 -23.17 -3.81
CA VAL A 229 -14.88 -23.11 -5.22
C VAL A 229 -13.66 -22.86 -6.10
N ALA A 230 -12.77 -21.93 -5.70
CA ALA A 230 -11.54 -21.65 -6.42
C ALA A 230 -10.61 -22.87 -6.47
N GLU A 231 -10.37 -23.51 -5.32
CA GLU A 231 -9.53 -24.71 -5.21
C GLU A 231 -10.08 -25.86 -6.08
N ALA A 232 -11.37 -26.18 -5.93
CA ALA A 232 -11.98 -27.27 -6.69
C ALA A 232 -12.19 -26.93 -8.18
N GLY A 233 -12.05 -25.66 -8.54
CA GLY A 233 -12.04 -25.18 -9.92
C GLY A 233 -10.66 -25.24 -10.56
N ALA A 234 -9.56 -25.20 -9.81
CA ALA A 234 -8.22 -24.93 -10.34
C ALA A 234 -7.83 -25.80 -11.56
N ALA A 235 -8.17 -27.09 -11.54
CA ALA A 235 -7.88 -28.05 -12.61
C ALA A 235 -8.97 -28.20 -13.69
N LEU A 236 -10.10 -27.50 -13.56
CA LEU A 236 -11.21 -27.60 -14.52
C LEU A 236 -11.01 -26.70 -15.75
N PRO A 237 -11.59 -27.05 -16.90
CA PRO A 237 -11.73 -26.16 -18.05
C PRO A 237 -12.43 -24.83 -17.70
N PRO A 238 -12.11 -23.71 -18.38
CA PRO A 238 -12.63 -22.38 -18.03
C PRO A 238 -14.16 -22.28 -17.95
N ASP A 239 -14.87 -22.92 -18.85
CA ASP A 239 -16.34 -23.00 -18.90
C ASP A 239 -16.90 -23.75 -17.68
N GLN A 240 -16.31 -24.89 -17.33
CA GLN A 240 -16.70 -25.67 -16.15
C GLN A 240 -16.39 -24.94 -14.84
N ARG A 241 -15.26 -24.22 -14.77
CA ARG A 241 -14.93 -23.33 -13.64
C ARG A 241 -15.98 -22.22 -13.50
N ALA A 242 -16.32 -21.56 -14.60
CA ALA A 242 -17.29 -20.47 -14.61
C ALA A 242 -18.67 -20.96 -14.18
N GLU A 243 -19.11 -22.13 -14.64
CA GLU A 243 -20.40 -22.69 -14.27
C GLU A 243 -20.46 -23.12 -12.80
N ARG A 244 -19.39 -23.76 -12.29
CA ARG A 244 -19.28 -24.12 -10.87
C ARG A 244 -19.30 -22.88 -9.98
N SER A 245 -18.55 -21.86 -10.37
CA SER A 245 -18.51 -20.54 -9.73
C SER A 245 -19.91 -19.94 -9.67
N ARG A 246 -20.57 -19.79 -10.82
CA ARG A 246 -21.95 -19.28 -10.93
C ARG A 246 -22.94 -20.04 -10.04
N THR A 247 -22.90 -21.38 -10.08
CA THR A 247 -23.77 -22.25 -9.27
C THR A 247 -23.61 -21.97 -7.77
N ALA A 248 -22.36 -21.88 -7.29
CA ALA A 248 -22.07 -21.57 -5.90
C ALA A 248 -22.51 -20.15 -5.51
N ALA A 249 -22.31 -19.17 -6.40
CA ALA A 249 -22.69 -17.78 -6.17
C ALA A 249 -24.21 -17.61 -6.04
N VAL A 250 -24.98 -18.21 -6.96
CA VAL A 250 -26.46 -18.18 -6.92
C VAL A 250 -26.99 -18.85 -5.65
N ALA A 251 -26.42 -20.01 -5.28
CA ALA A 251 -26.78 -20.69 -4.03
C ALA A 251 -26.51 -19.81 -2.81
N SER A 252 -25.33 -19.18 -2.75
CA SER A 252 -24.93 -18.28 -1.67
C SER A 252 -25.86 -17.07 -1.56
N ALA A 253 -26.16 -16.40 -2.68
CA ALA A 253 -27.03 -15.23 -2.71
C ALA A 253 -28.45 -15.54 -2.27
N ARG A 254 -29.00 -16.66 -2.74
CA ARG A 254 -30.31 -17.15 -2.29
C ARG A 254 -30.31 -17.41 -0.77
N CYS A 255 -29.30 -18.11 -0.27
CA CYS A 255 -29.20 -18.40 1.16
C CYS A 255 -28.96 -17.14 2.00
N ASN A 256 -28.22 -16.18 1.48
CA ASN A 256 -27.98 -14.89 2.11
C ASN A 256 -29.30 -14.12 2.30
N ARG A 257 -30.08 -14.01 1.22
CA ARG A 257 -31.42 -13.38 1.26
C ARG A 257 -32.35 -14.07 2.25
N GLN A 258 -32.43 -15.40 2.22
CA GLN A 258 -33.28 -16.18 3.14
C GLN A 258 -32.84 -16.05 4.61
N ALA A 259 -31.53 -16.02 4.86
CA ALA A 259 -31.00 -15.90 6.21
C ALA A 259 -31.04 -14.46 6.76
N GLY A 260 -31.20 -13.47 5.88
CA GLY A 260 -31.09 -12.05 6.21
C GLY A 260 -29.69 -11.65 6.64
N LEU A 261 -28.64 -12.28 6.09
CA LEU A 261 -27.26 -12.09 6.52
C LEU A 261 -26.75 -10.69 6.14
N SER A 262 -26.79 -10.31 4.86
CA SER A 262 -26.38 -8.97 4.42
C SER A 262 -27.30 -7.87 4.93
N ALA A 263 -28.62 -8.12 5.03
CA ALA A 263 -29.56 -7.18 5.64
C ALA A 263 -29.21 -6.90 7.11
N THR A 264 -28.83 -7.93 7.86
CA THR A 264 -28.38 -7.77 9.25
C THR A 264 -27.06 -7.01 9.32
N ALA A 265 -26.10 -7.32 8.45
CA ALA A 265 -24.82 -6.63 8.41
C ALA A 265 -24.96 -5.12 8.12
N ARG A 266 -25.77 -4.77 7.11
CA ARG A 266 -26.08 -3.37 6.77
C ARG A 266 -26.77 -2.65 7.92
N ARG A 267 -27.70 -3.31 8.63
CA ARG A 267 -28.36 -2.72 9.82
C ARG A 267 -27.37 -2.43 10.95
N LEU A 268 -26.39 -3.30 11.18
CA LEU A 268 -25.40 -3.17 12.25
C LEU A 268 -24.28 -2.15 11.91
N THR A 269 -23.98 -1.96 10.62
CA THR A 269 -22.85 -1.15 10.14
C THR A 269 -22.82 0.28 10.71
N PRO A 270 -23.90 1.07 10.71
CA PRO A 270 -23.85 2.45 11.22
C PRO A 270 -23.48 2.54 12.71
N ALA A 271 -23.98 1.60 13.53
CA ALA A 271 -23.65 1.56 14.95
C ALA A 271 -22.18 1.17 15.17
N ALA A 272 -21.70 0.18 14.42
CA ALA A 272 -20.29 -0.22 14.44
C ALA A 272 -19.36 0.91 14.00
N GLN A 273 -19.70 1.63 12.90
CA GLN A 273 -18.96 2.80 12.43
C GLN A 273 -18.84 3.89 13.49
N ARG A 274 -19.94 4.24 14.16
CA ARG A 274 -19.91 5.26 15.23
C ARG A 274 -19.00 4.84 16.37
N ARG A 275 -19.07 3.57 16.80
CA ARG A 275 -18.21 3.03 17.86
C ARG A 275 -16.74 3.06 17.46
N VAL A 276 -16.38 2.55 16.28
CA VAL A 276 -15.00 2.59 15.77
C VAL A 276 -14.48 4.02 15.69
N ARG A 277 -15.25 4.96 15.14
CA ARG A 277 -14.83 6.36 15.06
C ARG A 277 -14.65 7.01 16.44
N ALA A 278 -15.50 6.67 17.41
CA ALA A 278 -15.35 7.16 18.77
C ALA A 278 -14.07 6.62 19.43
N ASP A 279 -13.82 5.32 19.29
CA ASP A 279 -12.63 4.66 19.85
C ASP A 279 -11.34 5.18 19.20
N LEU A 280 -11.40 5.54 17.91
CA LEU A 280 -10.28 6.07 17.14
C LEU A 280 -10.19 7.60 17.14
N ARG A 281 -11.01 8.31 17.94
CA ARG A 281 -11.05 9.78 17.90
C ARG A 281 -9.67 10.41 18.15
N VAL A 282 -8.99 9.98 19.21
CA VAL A 282 -7.67 10.52 19.59
C VAL A 282 -6.61 10.27 18.50
N PRO A 283 -6.38 9.04 18.01
CA PRO A 283 -5.39 8.81 16.96
C PRO A 283 -5.74 9.51 15.64
N LEU A 284 -7.02 9.66 15.29
CA LEU A 284 -7.43 10.40 14.09
C LEU A 284 -7.20 11.91 14.24
N THR A 285 -7.42 12.48 15.42
CA THR A 285 -7.10 13.88 15.70
C THR A 285 -5.59 14.12 15.69
N ASP A 286 -4.79 13.22 16.25
CA ASP A 286 -3.33 13.29 16.18
C ASP A 286 -2.83 13.23 14.73
N LEU A 287 -3.36 12.28 13.93
CA LEU A 287 -3.03 12.18 12.51
C LEU A 287 -3.32 13.47 11.77
N SER A 288 -4.52 14.03 11.95
CA SER A 288 -4.92 15.26 11.28
C SER A 288 -4.02 16.44 11.66
N ARG A 289 -3.63 16.56 12.94
CA ARG A 289 -2.68 17.58 13.40
C ARG A 289 -1.31 17.41 12.73
N ARG A 290 -0.80 16.18 12.63
CA ARG A 290 0.49 15.88 11.98
C ARG A 290 0.45 16.17 10.49
N GLU A 291 -0.62 15.78 9.81
CA GLU A 291 -0.87 16.11 8.39
C GLU A 291 -0.86 17.63 8.19
N GLN A 292 -1.56 18.39 9.04
CA GLN A 292 -1.57 19.86 8.97
C GLN A 292 -0.20 20.50 9.22
N ALA A 293 0.56 19.98 10.20
CA ALA A 293 1.89 20.49 10.53
C ALA A 293 2.92 20.24 9.41
N ALA A 294 2.73 19.18 8.61
CA ALA A 294 3.61 18.84 7.50
C ALA A 294 3.38 19.70 6.24
N LEU A 295 2.19 20.30 6.08
CA LEU A 295 1.81 21.03 4.86
C LEU A 295 2.76 22.17 4.48
N PRO A 296 3.23 23.03 5.40
CA PRO A 296 4.16 24.10 5.02
C PRO A 296 5.46 23.57 4.41
N TYR A 297 6.03 22.50 4.99
CA TYR A 297 7.23 21.87 4.45
C TYR A 297 6.96 21.19 3.10
N ALA A 298 5.87 20.42 2.99
CA ALA A 298 5.47 19.78 1.74
C ALA A 298 5.30 20.80 0.59
N ARG A 299 4.70 21.96 0.86
CA ARG A 299 4.52 23.03 -0.14
C ARG A 299 5.84 23.65 -0.58
N ARG A 300 6.76 23.96 0.34
CA ARG A 300 8.10 24.48 0.00
C ARG A 300 8.93 23.48 -0.80
N LEU A 301 8.91 22.21 -0.39
CA LEU A 301 9.54 21.12 -1.12
C LEU A 301 9.04 21.08 -2.57
N LEU A 302 7.72 21.12 -2.78
CA LEU A 302 7.12 21.08 -4.11
C LEU A 302 7.29 22.38 -4.91
N ALA A 303 7.51 23.52 -4.24
CA ALA A 303 7.90 24.77 -4.90
C ALA A 303 9.38 24.77 -5.34
N GLY A 304 10.20 23.85 -4.82
CA GLY A 304 11.64 23.79 -5.05
C GLY A 304 12.45 24.72 -4.14
N GLU A 305 11.84 25.20 -3.05
CA GLU A 305 12.46 26.13 -2.09
C GLU A 305 13.37 25.43 -1.07
N ASP A 306 13.19 24.11 -0.89
CA ASP A 306 14.01 23.24 -0.02
C ASP A 306 14.89 22.29 -0.88
N SER A 307 15.61 22.87 -1.85
CA SER A 307 16.61 22.19 -2.72
C SER A 307 18.04 22.47 -2.24
#